data_AF-A0A8D8YWY5-F1
#
_entry.id   AF-A0A8D8YWY5-F1
#
_cell.length_a   1.000
_cell.length_b   1.000
_cell.length_c   1.000
_cell.angle_alpha   90.00
_cell.angle_beta   90.00
_cell.angle_gamma   90.00
#
_symmetry.space_group_name_H-M   'P 1'
#
loop_
_entity.id
_entity.type
_entity.pdbx_description
1 polymer ?
#
loop_
_entity_poly.entity_id
_entity_poly.type
_entity_poly.pdbx_seq_one_letter_code
_entity_poly.pdbx_strand_id
1 'polypeptide(L)'
;MVLGDFNAKVGLGRIDNIVGPFGLGEMNDAGEDFVSFCSENSLTICNTWFEQKVSARHTWTSPGGNTKNQIDYICNNQRYRNAILNAKARPGADCSSDHNPVIVTMRVKLKKLKQPKKKPLWNDDKCKQPSVKQQFSYTFLEEIDKKKPFEDHEKWSVCKEALKAAAEKVIGKKTSQAKQKWMTQDILDLMEERKRYKTITTVESQQKYRELKRKVRDLCRKRKDEFINNECEEAERLEKFNSSQFHKKLKSLTPK
;
A
#
# COMPACT_ATOMS: atom_id res chain seq x y z
N MET A 1 -5.60 18.06 8.36
CA MET A 1 -4.54 18.66 9.18
C MET A 1 -3.79 19.61 8.28
N VAL A 2 -3.53 20.82 8.76
CA VAL A 2 -2.81 21.88 8.03
C VAL A 2 -1.61 22.25 8.87
N LEU A 3 -0.43 22.33 8.26
CA LEU A 3 0.85 22.58 8.93
C LEU A 3 1.61 23.62 8.12
N GLY A 4 2.29 24.54 8.77
CA GLY A 4 3.18 25.46 8.08
C GLY A 4 3.50 26.72 8.87
N ASP A 5 4.27 27.57 8.22
CA ASP A 5 4.46 28.97 8.59
C ASP A 5 3.32 29.80 7.99
N PHE A 6 2.59 30.50 8.85
CA PHE A 6 1.47 31.35 8.47
C PHE A 6 1.81 32.83 8.54
N ASN A 7 3.02 33.17 9.04
CA ASN A 7 3.44 34.54 9.34
C ASN A 7 2.41 35.33 10.18
N ALA A 8 1.67 34.60 11.02
CA ALA A 8 0.55 35.10 11.80
C ALA A 8 0.87 34.93 13.28
N LYS A 9 0.47 35.88 14.13
CA LYS A 9 0.56 35.75 15.59
C LYS A 9 -0.84 35.67 16.14
N VAL A 10 -1.19 34.54 16.74
CA VAL A 10 -2.52 34.36 17.38
C VAL A 10 -2.54 34.78 18.86
N GLY A 11 -1.37 35.12 19.40
CA GLY A 11 -1.22 35.65 20.76
C GLY A 11 -1.50 34.69 21.89
N LEU A 12 -1.39 35.20 23.11
CA LEU A 12 -1.78 34.54 24.36
C LEU A 12 -3.26 34.78 24.64
N GLY A 13 -4.04 33.72 24.80
CA GLY A 13 -5.44 33.82 25.13
C GLY A 13 -6.23 32.71 24.47
N ARG A 14 -7.38 32.37 25.06
CA ARG A 14 -8.26 31.35 24.50
C ARG A 14 -9.31 32.01 23.62
N ILE A 15 -9.50 31.45 22.42
CA ILE A 15 -10.62 31.77 21.54
C ILE A 15 -11.35 30.46 21.22
N ASP A 16 -12.51 30.29 21.85
CA ASP A 16 -13.41 29.15 21.70
C ASP A 16 -12.70 27.78 21.75
N ASN A 17 -12.74 27.07 20.61
CA ASN A 17 -12.09 25.79 20.35
C ASN A 17 -11.01 25.91 19.25
N ILE A 18 -10.65 27.14 18.87
CA ILE A 18 -9.70 27.44 17.81
C ILE A 18 -8.32 27.67 18.41
N VAL A 19 -8.19 28.71 19.25
CA VAL A 19 -6.94 29.11 19.90
C VAL A 19 -6.96 28.67 21.36
N GLY A 20 -5.90 28.01 21.79
CA GLY A 20 -5.71 27.55 23.15
C GLY A 20 -5.03 28.61 24.02
N PRO A 21 -5.12 28.46 25.36
CA PRO A 21 -4.71 29.51 26.30
C PRO A 21 -3.19 29.74 26.38
N PHE A 22 -2.36 28.94 25.70
CA PHE A 22 -0.91 28.91 25.86
C PHE A 22 -0.13 29.36 24.61
N GLY A 23 -0.70 30.25 23.79
CA GLY A 23 0.05 30.93 22.72
C GLY A 23 1.15 31.86 23.24
N LEU A 24 1.72 32.65 22.33
CA LEU A 24 2.84 33.56 22.60
C LEU A 24 2.58 34.95 21.99
N GLY A 25 2.84 36.00 22.79
CA GLY A 25 2.75 37.39 22.34
C GLY A 25 1.32 37.90 22.21
N GLU A 26 1.15 38.95 21.41
CA GLU A 26 -0.14 39.55 21.08
C GLU A 26 -0.55 39.18 19.66
N MET A 27 -1.86 39.22 19.42
CA MET A 27 -2.42 38.95 18.10
C MET A 27 -2.08 40.07 17.13
N ASN A 28 -1.80 39.75 15.87
CA ASN A 28 -1.70 40.72 14.79
C ASN A 28 -2.83 40.52 13.77
N ASP A 29 -2.98 41.45 12.82
CA ASP A 29 -4.02 41.38 11.78
C ASP A 29 -4.03 40.04 11.01
N ALA A 30 -2.84 39.56 10.63
CA ALA A 30 -2.69 38.24 10.00
C ALA A 30 -3.13 37.08 10.93
N GLY A 31 -3.00 37.26 12.24
CA GLY A 31 -3.51 36.38 13.28
C GLY A 31 -5.04 36.33 13.32
N GLU A 32 -5.71 37.47 13.18
CA GLU A 32 -7.18 37.56 13.11
C GLU A 32 -7.71 36.84 11.86
N ASP A 33 -7.09 37.09 10.70
CA ASP A 33 -7.43 36.40 9.45
C ASP A 33 -7.21 34.89 9.57
N PHE A 34 -6.10 34.47 10.19
CA PHE A 34 -5.78 33.06 10.38
C PHE A 34 -6.76 32.37 11.36
N VAL A 35 -7.17 33.06 12.43
CA VAL A 35 -8.19 32.56 13.36
C VAL A 35 -9.54 32.44 12.65
N SER A 36 -9.90 33.42 11.81
CA SER A 36 -11.14 33.39 11.00
C SER A 36 -11.15 32.19 10.04
N PHE A 37 -10.05 31.99 9.31
CA PHE A 37 -9.85 30.80 8.47
C PHE A 37 -10.00 29.49 9.26
N CYS A 38 -9.40 29.41 10.46
CA CYS A 38 -9.54 28.23 11.31
C CYS A 38 -10.98 28.02 11.80
N SER A 39 -11.69 29.10 12.09
CA SER A 39 -13.10 29.06 12.50
C SER A 39 -13.98 28.45 11.40
N GLU A 40 -13.89 28.99 10.18
CA GLU A 40 -14.66 28.55 9.01
C GLU A 40 -14.41 27.08 8.66
N ASN A 41 -13.18 26.61 8.84
CA ASN A 41 -12.77 25.25 8.50
C ASN A 41 -12.85 24.25 9.67
N SER A 42 -13.42 24.67 10.81
CA SER A 42 -13.49 23.85 12.03
C SER A 42 -12.13 23.29 12.45
N LEU A 43 -11.11 24.15 12.48
CA LEU A 43 -9.74 23.83 12.86
C LEU A 43 -9.41 24.32 14.27
N THR A 44 -8.51 23.59 14.93
CA THR A 44 -7.92 23.90 16.22
C THR A 44 -6.41 24.07 16.04
N ILE A 45 -5.86 25.19 16.51
CA ILE A 45 -4.43 25.53 16.45
C ILE A 45 -3.68 24.81 17.57
N CYS A 46 -3.28 23.57 17.33
CA CYS A 46 -2.90 22.59 18.35
C CYS A 46 -1.77 23.04 19.27
N ASN A 47 -0.72 23.69 18.76
CA ASN A 47 0.45 24.12 19.55
C ASN A 47 0.19 25.35 20.44
N THR A 48 -1.06 25.80 20.58
CA THR A 48 -1.51 26.79 21.57
C THR A 48 -2.29 26.18 22.74
N TRP A 49 -2.66 24.89 22.66
CA TRP A 49 -3.52 24.22 23.67
C TRP A 49 -2.75 23.50 24.78
N PHE A 50 -1.44 23.34 24.64
CA PHE A 50 -0.62 22.61 25.60
C PHE A 50 0.28 23.57 26.36
N GLU A 51 0.24 23.49 27.68
CA GLU A 51 1.12 24.29 28.52
C GLU A 51 2.58 23.85 28.31
N GLN A 52 3.41 24.78 27.86
CA GLN A 52 4.85 24.62 27.72
C GLN A 52 5.57 25.78 28.39
N LYS A 53 6.86 25.60 28.72
CA LYS A 53 7.72 26.72 29.14
C LYS A 53 7.68 27.81 28.06
N VAL A 54 7.59 29.08 28.46
CA VAL A 54 7.49 30.22 27.51
C VAL A 54 8.67 30.22 26.52
N SER A 55 9.88 29.92 27.01
CA SER A 55 11.08 29.76 26.18
C SER A 55 10.99 28.65 25.12
N ALA A 56 10.03 27.73 25.23
CA ALA A 56 9.81 26.62 24.29
C ALA A 56 8.58 26.80 23.38
N ARG A 57 7.92 27.98 23.38
CA ARG A 57 6.74 28.25 22.55
C ARG A 57 7.05 28.93 21.22
N HIS A 58 8.17 29.65 21.13
CA HIS A 58 8.57 30.36 19.93
C HIS A 58 9.02 29.40 18.82
N THR A 59 8.60 29.70 17.60
CA THR A 59 8.91 28.93 16.39
C THR A 59 9.83 29.68 15.45
N TRP A 60 10.06 30.97 15.68
CA TRP A 60 10.97 31.80 14.90
C TRP A 60 11.76 32.74 15.80
N THR A 61 13.01 33.00 15.43
CA THR A 61 13.90 33.95 16.10
C THR A 61 14.50 34.93 15.09
N SER A 62 14.43 36.24 15.37
CA SER A 62 14.97 37.27 14.47
C SER A 62 16.47 37.11 14.23
N PRO A 63 16.99 37.49 13.05
CA PRO A 63 18.42 37.66 12.84
C PRO A 63 19.00 38.61 13.91
N GLY A 64 19.80 38.08 14.83
CA GLY A 64 20.32 38.81 16.01
C GLY A 64 19.73 38.38 17.36
N GLY A 65 18.77 37.46 17.41
CA GLY A 65 18.35 36.78 18.65
C GLY A 65 17.39 37.55 19.57
N ASN A 66 17.14 38.83 19.28
CA ASN A 66 16.41 39.74 20.17
C ASN A 66 14.89 39.49 20.21
N THR A 67 14.31 39.07 19.08
CA THR A 67 12.85 38.87 18.96
C THR A 67 12.53 37.40 18.71
N LYS A 68 11.50 36.89 19.39
CA LYS A 68 11.03 35.52 19.27
C LYS A 68 9.53 35.51 19.06
N ASN A 69 9.07 34.85 18.00
CA ASN A 69 7.65 34.79 17.62
C ASN A 69 7.19 33.34 17.52
N GLN A 70 5.88 33.13 17.66
CA GLN A 70 5.20 31.90 17.28
C GLN A 70 4.42 32.22 16.00
N ILE A 71 4.87 31.68 14.87
CA ILE A 71 4.28 31.89 13.53
C ILE A 71 4.05 30.57 12.76
N ASP A 72 4.65 29.48 13.25
CA ASP A 72 4.46 28.14 12.72
C ASP A 72 3.41 27.38 13.54
N TYR A 73 2.40 26.85 12.85
CA TYR A 73 1.26 26.23 13.51
C TYR A 73 0.90 24.86 12.97
N ILE A 74 0.34 24.06 13.87
CA ILE A 74 -0.23 22.75 13.57
C ILE A 74 -1.73 22.84 13.78
N CYS A 75 -2.51 22.80 12.71
CA CYS A 75 -3.95 22.88 12.76
C CYS A 75 -4.60 21.51 12.50
N ASN A 76 -5.47 21.08 13.39
CA ASN A 76 -6.22 19.83 13.24
C ASN A 76 -7.72 20.09 13.21
N ASN A 77 -8.47 19.27 12.50
CA ASN A 77 -9.93 19.37 12.52
C ASN A 77 -10.45 19.10 13.94
N GLN A 78 -11.36 19.95 14.41
CA GLN A 78 -11.93 19.92 15.77
C GLN A 78 -12.50 18.54 16.13
N ARG A 79 -13.08 17.82 15.16
CA ARG A 79 -13.58 16.45 15.34
C ARG A 79 -12.52 15.48 15.88
N TYR A 80 -11.26 15.69 15.51
CA TYR A 80 -10.15 14.83 15.89
C TYR A 80 -9.23 15.47 16.94
N ARG A 81 -9.65 16.55 17.61
CA ARG A 81 -8.83 17.23 18.63
C ARG A 81 -8.32 16.29 19.73
N ASN A 82 -9.17 15.35 20.16
CA ASN A 82 -8.83 14.36 21.20
C ASN A 82 -7.77 13.33 20.75
N ALA A 83 -7.43 13.29 19.46
CA ALA A 83 -6.32 12.48 18.95
C ALA A 83 -4.96 13.16 19.19
N ILE A 84 -4.93 14.48 19.39
CA ILE A 84 -3.70 15.22 19.64
C ILE A 84 -3.33 15.08 21.12
N LEU A 85 -2.18 14.48 21.39
CA LEU A 85 -1.67 14.24 22.75
C LEU A 85 -0.78 15.39 23.22
N ASN A 86 -0.03 16.00 22.30
CA ASN A 86 0.81 17.17 22.57
C ASN A 86 1.17 17.86 21.25
N ALA A 87 1.40 19.17 21.27
CA ALA A 87 1.98 19.93 20.17
C ALA A 87 2.88 21.05 20.72
N LYS A 88 4.14 21.11 20.29
CA LYS A 88 5.13 22.06 20.82
C LYS A 88 6.26 22.36 19.85
N ALA A 89 6.85 23.54 19.96
CA ALA A 89 8.10 23.87 19.29
C ALA A 89 9.29 23.16 19.94
N ARG A 90 10.41 23.06 19.22
CA ARG A 90 11.67 22.47 19.73
C ARG A 90 12.86 23.39 19.48
N PRO A 91 13.03 24.47 20.29
CA PRO A 91 14.16 25.39 20.12
C PRO A 91 15.54 24.80 20.41
N GLY A 92 15.60 23.64 21.08
CA GLY A 92 16.86 22.90 21.29
C GLY A 92 17.19 21.90 20.19
N ALA A 93 16.43 21.88 19.08
CA ALA A 93 16.78 21.08 17.93
C ALA A 93 17.89 21.79 17.14
N ASP A 94 18.98 21.09 16.83
CA ASP A 94 20.03 21.63 15.97
C ASP A 94 19.53 21.65 14.52
N CYS A 95 18.99 22.80 14.12
CA CYS A 95 18.48 23.08 12.80
C CYS A 95 19.15 24.37 12.34
N SER A 96 19.85 24.35 11.21
CA SER A 96 20.50 25.53 10.63
C SER A 96 19.46 26.46 9.97
N SER A 97 18.51 26.94 10.77
CA SER A 97 17.42 27.83 10.38
C SER A 97 17.09 28.75 11.56
N ASP A 98 16.56 29.93 11.25
CA ASP A 98 15.92 30.84 12.18
C ASP A 98 14.56 30.33 12.70
N HIS A 99 14.02 29.25 12.11
CA HIS A 99 12.83 28.55 12.57
C HIS A 99 13.15 27.31 13.43
N ASN A 100 12.34 27.12 14.47
CA ASN A 100 12.33 25.95 15.32
C ASN A 100 11.23 24.97 14.87
N PRO A 101 11.52 23.68 14.70
CA PRO A 101 10.51 22.72 14.27
C PRO A 101 9.39 22.58 15.31
N VAL A 102 8.15 22.52 14.81
CA VAL A 102 6.96 22.24 15.62
C VAL A 102 6.60 20.77 15.49
N ILE A 103 6.51 20.07 16.62
CA ILE A 103 6.23 18.64 16.68
C ILE A 103 4.85 18.42 17.29
N VAL A 104 4.07 17.56 16.64
CA VAL A 104 2.82 17.03 17.18
C VAL A 104 2.95 15.55 17.51
N THR A 105 2.48 15.16 18.69
CA THR A 105 2.28 13.77 19.08
C THR A 105 0.79 13.47 19.00
N MET A 106 0.41 12.46 18.22
CA MET A 106 -1.00 12.11 18.02
C MET A 106 -1.25 10.61 18.08
N ARG A 107 -2.45 10.23 18.51
CA ARG A 107 -2.95 8.86 18.53
C ARG A 107 -3.79 8.59 17.28
N VAL A 108 -3.27 7.77 16.37
CA VAL A 108 -3.97 7.38 15.14
C VAL A 108 -4.58 5.99 15.29
N LYS A 109 -5.89 5.87 15.09
CA LYS A 109 -6.57 4.57 14.94
C LYS A 109 -6.70 4.23 13.45
N LEU A 110 -5.81 3.38 12.94
CA LEU A 110 -5.87 2.94 11.55
C LEU A 110 -6.92 1.82 11.39
N LYS A 111 -7.84 1.98 10.44
CA LYS A 111 -8.73 0.90 10.02
C LYS A 111 -8.02 0.06 8.97
N LYS A 112 -7.92 -1.25 9.19
CA LYS A 112 -7.47 -2.18 8.16
C LYS A 112 -8.51 -2.24 7.04
N LEU A 113 -8.21 -1.62 5.90
CA LEU A 113 -9.03 -1.76 4.70
C LEU A 113 -8.89 -3.21 4.21
N LYS A 114 -9.99 -3.98 4.27
CA LYS A 114 -10.04 -5.30 3.63
C LYS A 114 -10.08 -5.06 2.12
N GLN A 115 -8.92 -5.18 1.48
CA GLN A 115 -8.86 -5.20 0.01
C GLN A 115 -9.76 -6.34 -0.49
N PRO A 116 -10.66 -6.08 -1.46
CA PRO A 116 -11.45 -7.15 -2.05
C PRO A 116 -10.50 -8.20 -2.63
N LYS A 117 -10.80 -9.49 -2.40
CA LYS A 117 -10.01 -10.57 -3.03
C LYS A 117 -10.09 -10.37 -4.54
N LYS A 118 -8.94 -10.17 -5.21
CA LYS A 118 -8.90 -10.14 -6.68
C LYS A 118 -9.48 -11.45 -7.19
N LYS A 119 -10.54 -11.37 -7.99
CA LYS A 119 -11.10 -12.55 -8.66
C LYS A 119 -10.04 -13.07 -9.64
N PRO A 120 -9.81 -14.40 -9.71
CA PRO A 120 -8.93 -14.95 -10.72
C PRO A 120 -9.43 -14.55 -12.11
N LEU A 121 -8.53 -14.05 -12.94
CA LEU A 121 -8.83 -13.63 -14.31
C LEU A 121 -8.92 -14.87 -15.22
N TRP A 122 -9.75 -14.81 -16.25
CA TRP A 122 -9.77 -15.82 -17.31
C TRP A 122 -8.46 -15.79 -18.11
N ASN A 123 -8.07 -16.93 -18.68
CA ASN A 123 -6.87 -17.02 -19.52
C ASN A 123 -7.14 -16.48 -20.94
N ASP A 124 -7.14 -15.16 -21.09
CA ASP A 124 -7.40 -14.47 -22.36
C ASP A 124 -6.42 -14.87 -23.48
N ASP A 125 -5.20 -15.31 -23.13
CA ASP A 125 -4.21 -15.72 -24.12
C ASP A 125 -4.66 -16.97 -24.90
N LYS A 126 -5.43 -17.87 -24.28
CA LYS A 126 -6.06 -18.99 -24.99
C LYS A 126 -7.17 -18.55 -25.93
N CYS A 127 -7.86 -17.46 -25.63
CA CYS A 127 -8.96 -16.94 -26.47
C CYS A 127 -8.47 -16.39 -27.81
N LYS A 128 -7.17 -16.15 -27.96
CA LYS A 128 -6.55 -15.71 -29.22
C LYS A 128 -6.41 -16.86 -30.22
N GLN A 129 -6.43 -18.12 -29.77
CA GLN A 129 -6.28 -19.29 -30.64
C GLN A 129 -7.60 -19.63 -31.36
N PRO A 130 -7.62 -19.74 -32.70
CA PRO A 130 -8.86 -20.03 -33.46
C PRO A 130 -9.53 -21.36 -33.07
N SER A 131 -8.74 -22.39 -32.80
CA SER A 131 -9.23 -23.71 -32.36
C SER A 131 -9.99 -23.63 -31.03
N VAL A 132 -9.45 -22.87 -30.07
CA VAL A 132 -10.07 -22.66 -28.75
C VAL A 132 -11.38 -21.88 -28.88
N LYS A 133 -11.46 -20.90 -29.79
CA LYS A 133 -12.72 -20.17 -30.06
C LYS A 133 -13.81 -21.11 -30.58
N GLN A 134 -13.47 -21.97 -31.54
CA GLN A 134 -14.43 -22.94 -32.08
C GLN A 134 -14.89 -23.93 -31.02
N GLN A 135 -13.96 -24.47 -30.22
CA GLN A 135 -14.28 -25.38 -29.13
C GLN A 135 -15.16 -24.71 -28.07
N PHE A 136 -14.88 -23.45 -27.72
CA PHE A 136 -15.69 -22.67 -26.80
C PHE A 136 -17.12 -22.48 -27.32
N SER A 137 -17.31 -22.10 -28.58
CA SER A 137 -18.63 -21.93 -29.18
C SER A 137 -19.44 -23.23 -29.14
N TYR A 138 -18.81 -24.37 -29.47
CA TYR A 138 -19.46 -25.67 -29.40
C TYR A 138 -19.88 -26.02 -27.97
N THR A 139 -18.95 -25.93 -27.00
CA THR A 139 -19.25 -26.21 -25.59
C THR A 139 -20.32 -25.28 -25.03
N PHE A 140 -20.33 -24.01 -25.43
CA PHE A 140 -21.35 -23.05 -25.00
C PHE A 140 -22.75 -23.42 -25.48
N LEU A 141 -22.89 -23.78 -26.77
CA LEU A 141 -24.16 -24.23 -27.32
C LEU A 141 -24.64 -25.52 -26.65
N GLU A 142 -23.74 -26.47 -26.39
CA GLU A 142 -24.04 -27.71 -25.68
C GLU A 142 -24.55 -27.44 -24.25
N GLU A 143 -23.92 -26.52 -23.52
CA GLU A 143 -24.35 -26.14 -22.16
C GLU A 143 -25.67 -25.37 -22.13
N ILE A 144 -25.99 -24.61 -23.20
CA ILE A 144 -27.32 -24.01 -23.35
C ILE A 144 -28.38 -25.08 -23.63
N ASP A 145 -28.07 -26.04 -24.51
CA ASP A 145 -29.04 -27.04 -24.94
C ASP A 145 -29.47 -27.95 -23.77
N LYS A 146 -28.51 -28.29 -22.88
CA LYS A 146 -28.78 -29.01 -21.63
C LYS A 146 -29.77 -28.32 -20.68
N LYS A 147 -29.96 -27.01 -20.82
CA LYS A 147 -30.83 -26.22 -19.94
C LYS A 147 -32.18 -25.89 -20.56
N LYS A 148 -32.45 -26.33 -21.79
CA LYS A 148 -33.77 -26.16 -22.42
C LYS A 148 -34.78 -27.18 -21.89
N PRO A 149 -36.08 -26.84 -21.86
CA PRO A 149 -36.64 -25.50 -22.11
C PRO A 149 -36.45 -24.59 -20.89
N PHE A 150 -36.30 -23.29 -21.13
CA PHE A 150 -36.24 -22.26 -20.08
C PHE A 150 -37.14 -21.10 -20.47
N GLU A 151 -37.66 -20.38 -19.47
CA GLU A 151 -38.59 -19.27 -19.70
C GLU A 151 -37.87 -17.97 -20.10
N ASP A 152 -38.62 -17.02 -20.65
CA ASP A 152 -38.10 -15.74 -21.13
C ASP A 152 -37.35 -14.95 -20.05
N HIS A 153 -37.84 -15.00 -18.80
CA HIS A 153 -37.22 -14.33 -17.67
C HIS A 153 -35.91 -14.99 -17.21
N GLU A 154 -35.66 -16.25 -17.61
CA GLU A 154 -34.49 -17.03 -17.23
C GLU A 154 -33.37 -17.00 -18.28
N LYS A 155 -33.68 -16.57 -19.51
CA LYS A 155 -32.76 -16.46 -20.66
C LYS A 155 -31.37 -15.96 -20.27
N TRP A 156 -31.29 -14.85 -19.55
CA TRP A 156 -30.02 -14.25 -19.15
C TRP A 156 -29.25 -15.11 -18.14
N SER A 157 -29.95 -15.68 -17.15
CA SER A 157 -29.32 -16.51 -16.11
C SER A 157 -28.72 -17.77 -16.74
N VAL A 158 -29.50 -18.44 -17.60
CA VAL A 158 -29.09 -19.63 -18.34
C VAL A 158 -27.87 -19.34 -19.22
N CYS A 159 -27.93 -18.28 -20.03
CA CYS A 159 -26.81 -17.87 -20.88
C CYS A 159 -25.55 -17.55 -20.06
N LYS A 160 -25.69 -16.82 -18.96
CA LYS A 160 -24.56 -16.44 -18.10
C LYS A 160 -23.90 -17.65 -17.44
N GLU A 161 -24.69 -18.63 -17.01
CA GLU A 161 -24.17 -19.86 -16.42
C GLU A 161 -23.52 -20.77 -17.45
N ALA A 162 -24.15 -20.96 -18.62
CA ALA A 162 -23.57 -21.71 -19.74
C ALA A 162 -22.25 -21.08 -20.20
N LEU A 163 -22.18 -19.75 -20.28
CA LEU A 163 -20.96 -19.02 -20.65
C LEU A 163 -19.83 -19.24 -19.64
N LYS A 164 -20.14 -19.20 -18.34
CA LYS A 164 -19.15 -19.50 -17.29
C LYS A 164 -18.71 -20.96 -17.32
N ALA A 165 -19.62 -21.90 -17.55
CA ALA A 165 -19.31 -23.33 -17.63
C ALA A 165 -18.39 -23.64 -18.81
N ALA A 166 -18.72 -23.11 -20.01
CA ALA A 166 -17.87 -23.21 -21.18
C ALA A 166 -16.50 -22.55 -20.96
N ALA A 167 -16.45 -21.38 -20.31
CA ALA A 167 -15.21 -20.69 -19.99
C ALA A 167 -14.33 -21.48 -19.02
N GLU A 168 -14.91 -22.10 -18.00
CA GLU A 168 -14.16 -22.94 -17.05
C GLU A 168 -13.60 -24.20 -17.73
N LYS A 169 -14.37 -24.83 -18.63
CA LYS A 169 -13.95 -26.04 -19.37
C LYS A 169 -12.86 -25.77 -20.40
N VAL A 170 -13.01 -24.72 -21.21
CA VAL A 170 -12.17 -24.50 -22.40
C VAL A 170 -11.02 -23.53 -22.12
N ILE A 171 -11.33 -22.39 -21.49
CA ILE A 171 -10.36 -21.30 -21.29
C ILE A 171 -9.60 -21.51 -19.96
N GLY A 172 -10.33 -21.81 -18.90
CA GLY A 172 -9.81 -21.89 -17.54
C GLY A 172 -9.35 -20.54 -16.99
N LYS A 173 -8.96 -20.55 -15.72
CA LYS A 173 -8.42 -19.37 -15.04
C LYS A 173 -6.93 -19.22 -15.32
N LYS A 174 -6.44 -17.99 -15.34
CA LYS A 174 -5.01 -17.70 -15.43
C LYS A 174 -4.31 -18.25 -14.19
N THR A 175 -3.46 -19.24 -14.38
CA THR A 175 -2.62 -19.79 -13.31
C THR A 175 -1.54 -18.79 -12.96
N SER A 176 -1.04 -18.90 -11.73
CA SER A 176 0.04 -18.05 -11.24
C SER A 176 1.29 -18.34 -12.07
N GLN A 177 1.64 -17.48 -13.03
CA GLN A 177 2.90 -17.68 -13.75
C GLN A 177 4.09 -17.48 -12.81
N ALA A 178 5.10 -18.33 -13.00
CA ALA A 178 6.39 -18.20 -12.34
C ALA A 178 7.01 -16.84 -12.67
N LYS A 179 7.08 -15.95 -11.69
CA LYS A 179 7.77 -14.65 -11.83
C LYS A 179 9.28 -14.79 -12.05
N GLN A 180 9.86 -15.94 -11.73
CA GLN A 180 11.30 -16.17 -11.76
C GLN A 180 11.58 -17.43 -12.58
N LYS A 181 12.64 -17.40 -13.41
CA LYS A 181 12.96 -18.47 -14.37
C LYS A 181 13.18 -19.85 -13.72
N TRP A 182 13.64 -19.86 -12.47
CA TRP A 182 13.85 -21.09 -11.69
C TRP A 182 12.57 -21.61 -11.01
N MET A 183 11.47 -20.85 -11.00
CA MET A 183 10.21 -21.32 -10.46
C MET A 183 9.52 -22.22 -11.48
N THR A 184 9.48 -23.50 -11.15
CA THR A 184 8.90 -24.59 -11.92
C THR A 184 7.42 -24.80 -11.56
N GLN A 185 6.67 -25.51 -12.42
CA GLN A 185 5.24 -25.74 -12.24
C GLN A 185 4.90 -26.49 -10.94
N ASP A 186 5.72 -27.46 -10.55
CA ASP A 186 5.59 -28.19 -9.29
C ASP A 186 5.67 -27.30 -8.03
N ILE A 187 6.51 -26.25 -8.04
CA ILE A 187 6.55 -25.25 -6.96
C ILE A 187 5.23 -24.48 -6.90
N LEU A 188 4.69 -24.09 -8.07
CA LEU A 188 3.44 -23.33 -8.16
C LEU A 188 2.25 -24.16 -7.67
N ASP A 189 2.20 -25.44 -8.04
CA ASP A 189 1.16 -26.38 -7.62
C ASP A 189 1.20 -26.59 -6.10
N LEU A 190 2.38 -26.81 -5.51
CA LEU A 190 2.57 -26.91 -4.06
C LEU A 190 2.20 -25.60 -3.34
N MET A 191 2.46 -24.44 -3.94
CA MET A 191 2.06 -23.15 -3.40
C MET A 191 0.53 -22.97 -3.40
N GLU A 192 -0.15 -23.46 -4.45
CA GLU A 192 -1.60 -23.46 -4.55
C GLU A 192 -2.24 -24.42 -3.55
N GLU A 193 -1.69 -25.63 -3.40
CA GLU A 193 -2.11 -26.59 -2.38
C GLU A 193 -1.95 -26.01 -0.96
N ARG A 194 -0.78 -25.44 -0.65
CA ARG A 194 -0.54 -24.76 0.64
C ARG A 194 -1.55 -23.65 0.91
N LYS A 195 -2.00 -22.94 -0.14
CA LYS A 195 -2.96 -21.83 0.00
C LYS A 195 -4.34 -22.33 0.45
N ARG A 196 -4.75 -23.55 0.08
CA ARG A 196 -6.03 -24.15 0.48
C ARG A 196 -6.15 -24.34 1.99
N TYR A 197 -5.04 -24.68 2.65
CA TYR A 197 -5.00 -24.91 4.10
C TYR A 197 -4.79 -23.63 4.94
N LYS A 198 -4.53 -22.47 4.31
CA LYS A 198 -4.20 -21.23 5.03
C LYS A 198 -5.35 -20.67 5.90
N THR A 199 -6.59 -20.96 5.54
CA THR A 199 -7.79 -20.42 6.21
C THR A 199 -8.52 -21.43 7.10
N ILE A 200 -8.05 -22.68 7.13
CA ILE A 200 -8.67 -23.76 7.90
C ILE A 200 -7.92 -23.88 9.23
N THR A 201 -8.64 -23.81 10.36
CA THR A 201 -8.06 -23.71 11.71
C THR A 201 -7.91 -25.07 12.42
N THR A 202 -8.29 -26.19 11.80
CA THR A 202 -8.13 -27.52 12.40
C THR A 202 -6.66 -27.88 12.64
N VAL A 203 -6.39 -28.70 13.65
CA VAL A 203 -5.00 -29.08 14.02
C VAL A 203 -4.29 -29.77 12.84
N GLU A 204 -4.98 -30.68 12.15
CA GLU A 204 -4.48 -31.37 10.97
C GLU A 204 -4.18 -30.42 9.79
N SER A 205 -5.03 -29.41 9.55
CA SER A 205 -4.79 -28.46 8.46
C SER A 205 -3.61 -27.54 8.75
N GLN A 206 -3.40 -27.17 10.02
CA GLN A 206 -2.23 -26.42 10.44
C GLN A 206 -0.94 -27.22 10.28
N GLN A 207 -0.97 -28.52 10.59
CA GLN A 207 0.16 -29.41 10.38
C GLN A 207 0.49 -29.55 8.89
N LYS A 208 -0.50 -29.88 8.05
CA LYS A 208 -0.35 -29.95 6.59
C LYS A 208 0.18 -28.63 6.00
N TYR A 209 -0.31 -27.49 6.48
CA TYR A 209 0.18 -26.17 6.06
C TYR A 209 1.67 -25.97 6.38
N ARG A 210 2.14 -26.37 7.58
CA ARG A 210 3.56 -26.28 7.98
C ARG A 210 4.44 -27.19 7.13
N GLU A 211 4.00 -28.41 6.88
CA GLU A 211 4.71 -29.38 6.03
C GLU A 211 4.84 -28.88 4.58
N LEU A 212 3.74 -28.43 3.97
CA LEU A 212 3.75 -27.85 2.62
C LEU A 212 4.60 -26.58 2.57
N LYS A 213 4.58 -25.75 3.62
CA LYS A 213 5.45 -24.56 3.71
C LYS A 213 6.93 -24.93 3.69
N ARG A 214 7.33 -25.98 4.42
CA ARG A 214 8.71 -26.51 4.42
C ARG A 214 9.08 -27.05 3.03
N LYS A 215 8.25 -27.93 2.47
CA LYS A 215 8.46 -28.50 1.12
C LYS A 215 8.64 -27.42 0.05
N VAL A 216 7.76 -26.41 0.02
CA VAL A 216 7.88 -25.28 -0.93
C VAL A 216 9.21 -24.55 -0.75
N ARG A 217 9.62 -24.26 0.49
CA ARG A 217 10.88 -23.54 0.75
C ARG A 217 12.08 -24.36 0.28
N ASP A 218 12.12 -25.64 0.60
CA ASP A 218 13.26 -26.51 0.31
C ASP A 218 13.36 -26.74 -1.21
N LEU A 219 12.23 -26.93 -1.90
CA LEU A 219 12.17 -27.04 -3.35
C LEU A 219 12.56 -25.74 -4.06
N CYS A 220 12.10 -24.59 -3.55
CA CYS A 220 12.54 -23.28 -4.05
C CYS A 220 14.05 -23.10 -3.92
N ARG A 221 14.65 -23.48 -2.78
CA ARG A 221 16.10 -23.38 -2.58
C ARG A 221 16.84 -24.28 -3.57
N LYS A 222 16.45 -25.55 -3.64
CA LYS A 222 17.07 -26.52 -4.55
C LYS A 222 17.00 -26.07 -6.02
N ARG A 223 15.82 -25.65 -6.49
CA ARG A 223 15.63 -25.21 -7.89
C ARG A 223 16.36 -23.91 -8.20
N LYS A 224 16.45 -23.00 -7.23
CA LYS A 224 17.24 -21.78 -7.37
C LYS A 224 18.73 -22.09 -7.47
N ASP A 225 19.23 -22.98 -6.61
CA ASP A 225 20.64 -23.38 -6.61
C ASP A 225 20.99 -24.13 -7.92
N GLU A 226 20.15 -25.07 -8.36
CA GLU A 226 20.29 -25.76 -9.66
C GLU A 226 20.30 -24.77 -10.84
N PHE A 227 19.40 -23.79 -10.83
CA PHE A 227 19.35 -22.78 -11.88
C PHE A 227 20.61 -21.90 -11.89
N ILE A 228 21.07 -21.44 -10.73
CA ILE A 228 22.30 -20.64 -10.64
C ILE A 228 23.50 -21.46 -11.13
N ASN A 229 23.62 -22.73 -10.70
CA ASN A 229 24.71 -23.59 -11.13
C ASN A 229 24.70 -23.82 -12.65
N ASN A 230 23.52 -24.10 -13.24
CA ASN A 230 23.39 -24.25 -14.69
C ASN A 230 23.77 -22.97 -15.45
N GLU A 231 23.36 -21.80 -14.95
CA GLU A 231 23.72 -20.51 -15.56
C GLU A 231 25.22 -20.23 -15.44
N CYS A 232 25.87 -20.62 -14.33
CA CYS A 232 27.33 -20.54 -14.16
C CYS A 232 28.06 -21.49 -15.13
N GLU A 233 27.64 -22.75 -15.23
CA GLU A 233 28.23 -23.72 -16.18
C GLU A 233 28.10 -23.23 -17.63
N GLU A 234 26.95 -22.67 -18.00
CA GLU A 234 26.75 -22.10 -19.33
C GLU A 234 27.67 -20.89 -19.56
N ALA A 235 27.84 -20.02 -18.55
CA ALA A 235 28.76 -18.90 -18.64
C ALA A 235 30.22 -19.37 -18.81
N GLU A 236 30.68 -20.36 -18.03
CA GLU A 236 32.02 -20.95 -18.17
C GLU A 236 32.25 -21.60 -19.54
N ARG A 237 31.22 -22.25 -20.11
CA ARG A 237 31.29 -22.77 -21.49
C ARG A 237 31.41 -21.62 -22.49
N LEU A 238 30.58 -20.58 -22.38
CA LEU A 238 30.61 -19.44 -23.30
C LEU A 238 31.92 -18.66 -23.20
N GLU A 239 32.55 -18.60 -22.04
CA GLU A 239 33.88 -17.99 -21.87
C GLU A 239 34.93 -18.68 -22.76
N LYS A 240 34.89 -20.02 -22.84
CA LYS A 240 35.84 -20.82 -23.62
C LYS A 240 35.65 -20.71 -25.14
N PHE A 241 34.44 -20.43 -25.62
CA PHE A 241 34.10 -20.47 -27.06
C PHE A 241 33.71 -19.12 -27.67
N ASN A 242 33.14 -18.19 -26.91
CA ASN A 242 32.60 -16.93 -27.44
C ASN A 242 32.48 -15.83 -26.36
N SER A 243 33.53 -15.02 -26.24
CA SER A 243 33.59 -13.88 -25.31
C SER A 243 32.42 -12.88 -25.45
N SER A 244 31.91 -12.65 -26.66
CA SER A 244 30.77 -11.75 -26.89
C SER A 244 29.46 -12.28 -26.29
N GLN A 245 29.21 -13.60 -26.42
CA GLN A 245 28.03 -14.23 -25.83
C GLN A 245 28.15 -14.34 -24.30
N PHE A 246 29.35 -14.57 -23.78
CA PHE A 246 29.64 -14.54 -22.34
C PHE A 246 29.27 -13.19 -21.71
N HIS A 247 29.74 -12.07 -22.28
CA HIS A 247 29.41 -10.73 -21.77
C HIS A 247 27.92 -10.40 -21.85
N LYS A 248 27.20 -10.90 -22.87
CA LYS A 248 25.73 -10.77 -22.95
C LYS A 248 25.02 -11.56 -21.85
N LYS A 249 25.47 -12.78 -21.57
CA LYS A 249 24.92 -13.64 -20.50
C LYS A 249 25.15 -13.03 -19.12
N LEU A 250 26.36 -12.55 -18.82
CA LEU A 250 26.68 -11.83 -17.58
C LEU A 250 25.77 -10.63 -17.35
N LYS A 251 25.58 -9.79 -18.37
CA LYS A 251 24.65 -8.64 -18.29
C LYS A 251 23.19 -9.04 -18.04
N SER A 252 22.80 -10.26 -18.43
CA SER A 252 21.45 -10.78 -18.20
C SER A 252 21.23 -11.35 -16.79
N LEU A 253 22.32 -11.70 -16.09
CA LEU A 253 22.31 -12.24 -14.73
C LEU A 253 22.44 -11.14 -13.66
N THR A 254 23.06 -10.00 -13.98
CA THR A 254 23.15 -8.86 -13.08
C THR A 254 21.79 -8.16 -12.98
N PRO A 255 21.22 -7.98 -11.76
CA PRO A 255 20.02 -7.18 -11.58
C PRO A 255 20.26 -5.73 -12.03
N LYS A 256 19.29 -5.13 -12.74
CA LYS A 256 19.27 -3.67 -12.98
C LYS A 256 18.91 -2.92 -11.71
#